data_AF-A0A957KSZ9-F1
#
_entry.id   AF-A0A957KSZ9-F1
#
_cell.length_a   1.000
_cell.length_b   1.000
_cell.length_c   1.000
_cell.angle_alpha   90.00
_cell.angle_beta   90.00
_cell.angle_gamma   90.00
#
_symmetry.space_group_name_H-M   'P 1'
#
loop_
_entity.id
_entity.type
_entity.pdbx_description
1 polymer ?
#
loop_
_entity_poly.entity_id
_entity_poly.type
_entity_poly.pdbx_seq_one_letter_code
_entity_poly.pdbx_strand_id
1 'polypeptide(L)'
;MSQDLRRKLILSLVGALILYIILALWSDWQEVQSALRSFPWQWLPLIVGLALINYVVRIFRWHWWLGLVGVTISRWDSTRIFGVGSLMVMTPGKVGELLKAYMVKNVTGTPMSVTAPIIVTERIIDGIAMLILASIGL
;
A
#
# COMPACT_ATOMS: atom_id res chain seq x y z
N MET A 1 -17.80 -31.14 0.55
CA MET A 1 -16.96 -31.10 -0.67
C MET A 1 -15.77 -32.02 -0.44
N SER A 2 -15.55 -33.04 -1.28
CA SER A 2 -14.44 -33.98 -1.07
C SER A 2 -13.09 -33.26 -1.17
N GLN A 3 -12.14 -33.63 -0.31
CA GLN A 3 -10.78 -33.04 -0.25
C GLN A 3 -10.10 -33.07 -1.63
N ASP A 4 -10.32 -34.13 -2.41
CA ASP A 4 -9.79 -34.29 -3.76
C ASP A 4 -10.36 -33.29 -4.77
N LEU A 5 -11.66 -32.98 -4.69
CA LEU A 5 -12.28 -32.01 -5.60
C LEU A 5 -11.76 -30.61 -5.35
N ARG A 6 -11.58 -30.23 -4.06
CA ARG A 6 -10.97 -28.94 -3.69
C ARG A 6 -9.53 -28.83 -4.19
N ARG A 7 -8.74 -29.90 -4.07
CA ARG A 7 -7.34 -29.92 -4.54
C ARG A 7 -7.25 -29.80 -6.06
N LYS A 8 -8.09 -30.55 -6.81
CA LYS A 8 -8.15 -30.48 -8.27
C LYS A 8 -8.60 -29.11 -8.76
N LEU A 9 -9.60 -28.50 -8.10
CA LEU A 9 -10.04 -27.13 -8.40
C LEU A 9 -8.95 -26.09 -8.16
N ILE A 10 -8.23 -26.16 -7.03
CA ILE A 10 -7.13 -25.23 -6.74
C ILE A 10 -6.02 -25.40 -7.79
N LEU A 11 -5.66 -26.64 -8.14
CA LEU A 11 -4.63 -26.91 -9.15
C LEU A 11 -5.04 -26.42 -10.54
N SER A 12 -6.30 -26.60 -10.94
CA SER A 12 -6.78 -26.10 -12.22
C SER A 12 -6.86 -24.57 -12.26
N LEU A 13 -7.26 -23.92 -11.16
CA LEU A 13 -7.30 -22.46 -11.05
C LEU A 13 -5.89 -21.85 -11.13
N VAL A 14 -4.94 -22.43 -10.40
CA VAL A 14 -3.54 -22.01 -10.43
C VAL A 14 -2.94 -22.26 -11.81
N GLY A 15 -3.21 -23.41 -12.42
CA GLY A 15 -2.78 -23.72 -13.79
C GLY A 15 -3.34 -22.73 -14.82
N ALA A 16 -4.64 -22.41 -14.74
CA ALA A 16 -5.27 -21.42 -15.60
C ALA A 16 -4.70 -20.01 -15.40
N LEU A 17 -4.42 -19.62 -14.15
CA LEU A 17 -3.80 -18.33 -13.83
C LEU A 17 -2.38 -18.23 -14.41
N ILE A 18 -1.57 -19.27 -14.26
CA ILE A 18 -0.22 -19.32 -14.83
C ILE A 18 -0.27 -19.25 -16.36
N LEU A 19 -1.15 -20.03 -16.99
CA LEU A 19 -1.32 -20.00 -18.44
C LEU A 19 -1.76 -18.63 -18.94
N TYR A 20 -2.70 -17.99 -18.23
CA TYR A 20 -3.14 -16.62 -18.54
C TYR A 20 -1.98 -15.62 -18.45
N ILE A 21 -1.18 -15.66 -17.37
CA ILE A 21 -0.01 -14.77 -17.22
C ILE A 21 0.99 -14.98 -18.37
N ILE A 22 1.27 -16.23 -18.73
CA ILE A 22 2.20 -16.53 -19.84
C ILE A 22 1.65 -15.99 -21.17
N LEU A 23 0.38 -16.21 -21.45
CA LEU A 23 -0.26 -15.73 -22.68
C LEU A 23 -0.34 -14.21 -22.74
N ALA A 24 -0.66 -13.54 -21.63
CA ALA A 24 -0.69 -12.08 -21.54
C ALA A 24 0.70 -11.48 -21.76
N LEU A 25 1.73 -12.03 -21.09
CA LEU A 25 3.11 -11.58 -21.27
C LEU A 25 3.64 -11.84 -22.68
N TRP A 26 3.20 -12.90 -23.34
CA TRP A 26 3.63 -13.23 -24.71
C TRP A 26 2.89 -12.42 -25.77
N SER A 27 1.58 -12.24 -25.61
CA SER A 27 0.71 -11.46 -26.51
C SER A 27 1.09 -9.98 -26.49
N ASP A 28 1.25 -9.41 -25.30
CA ASP A 28 1.35 -7.95 -25.16
C ASP A 28 2.81 -7.47 -25.11
N TRP A 29 3.78 -8.37 -25.33
CA TRP A 29 5.21 -8.04 -25.28
C TRP A 29 5.58 -6.89 -26.24
N GLN A 30 5.01 -6.90 -27.44
CA GLN A 30 5.26 -5.86 -28.44
C GLN A 30 4.67 -4.51 -28.02
N GLU A 31 3.51 -4.51 -27.36
CA GLU A 31 2.87 -3.29 -26.84
C GLU A 31 3.63 -2.73 -25.64
N VAL A 32 4.08 -3.58 -24.72
CA VAL A 32 4.94 -3.18 -23.60
C VAL A 32 6.24 -2.58 -24.11
N GLN A 33 6.88 -3.20 -25.10
CA GLN A 33 8.12 -2.70 -25.67
C GLN A 33 7.92 -1.37 -26.42
N SER A 34 6.80 -1.21 -27.13
CA SER A 34 6.50 0.06 -27.80
C SER A 34 6.22 1.18 -26.80
N ALA A 35 5.48 0.90 -25.72
CA ALA A 35 5.23 1.84 -24.62
C ALA A 35 6.51 2.25 -23.90
N LEU A 36 7.44 1.32 -23.63
CA LEU A 36 8.73 1.63 -22.99
C LEU A 36 9.63 2.49 -23.88
N ARG A 37 9.55 2.33 -25.20
CA ARG A 37 10.31 3.14 -26.17
C ARG A 37 9.72 4.54 -26.35
N SER A 38 8.39 4.67 -26.31
CA SER A 38 7.71 5.96 -26.41
C SER A 38 7.68 6.72 -25.09
N PHE A 39 7.94 6.05 -23.96
CA PHE A 39 7.95 6.68 -22.65
C PHE A 39 9.05 7.75 -22.55
N PRO A 40 8.69 9.00 -22.20
CA PRO A 40 9.67 10.08 -22.10
C PRO A 40 10.44 9.97 -20.78
N TRP A 41 11.52 9.20 -20.78
CA TRP A 41 12.38 8.90 -19.61
C TRP A 41 12.91 10.14 -18.86
N GLN A 42 12.95 11.30 -19.50
CA GLN A 42 13.27 12.59 -18.87
C GLN A 42 12.35 12.96 -17.71
N TRP A 43 11.10 12.48 -17.71
CA TRP A 43 10.14 12.73 -16.62
C TRP A 43 10.31 11.75 -15.46
N LEU A 44 11.05 10.65 -15.64
CA LEU A 44 11.24 9.63 -14.61
C LEU A 44 11.77 10.22 -13.29
N PRO A 45 12.82 11.08 -13.28
CA PRO A 45 13.30 11.67 -12.04
C PRO A 45 12.24 12.55 -11.35
N LEU A 46 11.42 13.27 -12.12
CA LEU A 46 10.34 14.08 -11.56
C LEU A 46 9.25 13.21 -10.95
N ILE A 47 8.82 12.15 -11.64
CA ILE A 47 7.80 11.20 -11.15
C ILE A 47 8.29 10.54 -9.85
N VAL A 48 9.54 10.06 -9.83
CA VAL A 48 10.15 9.47 -8.64
C VAL A 48 10.27 10.51 -7.52
N GLY A 49 10.69 11.75 -7.83
CA GLY A 49 10.79 12.83 -6.87
C GLY A 49 9.44 13.16 -6.23
N LEU A 50 8.38 13.30 -7.03
CA LEU A 50 7.02 13.52 -6.55
C LEU A 50 6.51 12.36 -5.69
N ALA A 51 6.82 11.12 -6.08
CA ALA A 51 6.48 9.94 -5.28
C ALA A 51 7.20 9.95 -3.92
N LEU A 52 8.49 10.29 -3.89
CA LEU A 52 9.25 10.42 -2.63
C LEU A 52 8.69 11.52 -1.73
N ILE A 53 8.36 12.69 -2.30
CA ILE A 53 7.72 13.79 -1.57
C ILE A 53 6.39 13.32 -0.96
N ASN A 54 5.59 12.56 -1.71
CA ASN A 54 4.35 11.98 -1.18
C ASN A 54 4.62 11.10 0.06
N TYR A 55 5.60 10.21 0.01
CA TYR A 55 5.95 9.38 1.16
C TYR A 55 6.44 10.20 2.36
N VAL A 56 7.25 11.23 2.13
CA VAL A 56 7.74 12.13 3.17
C VAL A 56 6.57 12.84 3.88
N VAL A 57 5.63 13.40 3.12
CA VAL A 57 4.43 14.05 3.67
C VAL A 57 3.61 13.06 4.51
N ARG A 58 3.46 11.82 4.04
CA ARG A 58 2.72 10.78 4.77
C ARG A 58 3.41 10.38 6.08
N ILE A 59 4.74 10.30 6.11
CA ILE A 59 5.52 10.04 7.33
C ILE A 59 5.32 11.17 8.34
N PHE A 60 5.39 12.43 7.89
CA PHE A 60 5.14 13.58 8.76
C PHE A 60 3.73 13.59 9.34
N ARG A 61 2.71 13.32 8.50
CA ARG A 61 1.32 13.23 8.92
C ARG A 61 1.12 12.12 9.97
N TRP A 62 1.72 10.95 9.74
CA TRP A 62 1.69 9.84 10.69
C TRP A 62 2.29 10.23 12.05
N HIS A 63 3.48 10.83 12.05
CA HIS A 63 4.13 11.27 13.28
C HIS A 63 3.30 12.32 14.03
N TRP A 64 2.70 13.27 13.29
CA TRP A 64 1.81 14.28 13.85
C TRP A 64 0.58 13.64 14.51
N TRP A 65 -0.07 12.69 13.84
CA TRP A 65 -1.26 12.03 14.38
C TRP A 65 -0.97 11.20 15.62
N LEU A 66 0.20 10.57 15.70
CA LEU A 66 0.66 9.92 16.93
C LEU A 66 0.78 10.93 18.08
N GLY A 67 1.33 12.12 17.82
CA GLY A 67 1.39 13.19 18.81
C GLY A 67 0.01 13.65 19.29
N LEU A 68 -0.98 13.75 18.38
CA LEU A 68 -2.35 14.14 18.72
C LEU A 68 -3.06 13.16 19.66
N VAL A 69 -2.77 11.86 19.55
CA VAL A 69 -3.32 10.85 20.46
C VAL A 69 -2.46 10.65 21.73
N GLY A 70 -1.47 11.51 21.95
CA GLY A 70 -0.60 11.47 23.13
C GLY A 70 0.50 10.40 23.09
N VAL A 71 0.82 9.84 21.93
CA VAL A 71 1.93 8.88 21.77
C VAL A 71 3.25 9.63 21.66
N THR A 72 4.14 9.39 22.61
CA THR A 72 5.52 9.88 22.56
C THR A 72 6.40 8.85 21.86
N ILE A 73 6.88 9.17 20.66
CA ILE A 73 7.78 8.31 19.88
C ILE A 73 8.89 9.13 19.24
N SER A 74 10.08 8.56 19.09
CA SER A 74 11.15 9.21 18.35
C SER A 74 10.77 9.35 16.86
N ARG A 75 11.23 10.42 16.20
CA ARG A 75 11.02 10.61 14.75
C ARG A 75 11.59 9.44 13.93
N TRP A 76 12.66 8.82 14.43
CA TRP A 76 13.34 7.75 13.72
C TRP A 76 12.60 6.43 13.80
N ASP A 77 12.07 6.08 14.97
CA ASP A 77 11.23 4.90 15.13
C ASP A 77 9.90 5.08 14.40
N SER A 78 9.30 6.26 14.46
CA SER A 78 8.08 6.59 13.70
C SER A 78 8.27 6.39 12.19
N THR A 79 9.40 6.85 11.64
CA THR A 79 9.74 6.68 10.22
C THR A 79 9.95 5.21 9.85
N ARG A 80 10.67 4.44 10.67
CA ARG A 80 10.89 3.00 10.45
C ARG A 80 9.59 2.21 10.49
N ILE A 81 8.75 2.48 11.48
CA ILE A 81 7.43 1.85 11.60
C ILE A 81 6.56 2.18 10.38
N PHE A 82 6.55 3.44 9.94
CA PHE A 82 5.81 3.83 8.74
C PHE A 82 6.32 3.12 7.48
N GLY A 83 7.65 3.03 7.31
CA GLY A 83 8.27 2.34 6.18
C GLY A 83 7.91 0.85 6.13
N VAL A 84 8.10 0.13 7.24
CA VAL A 84 7.75 -1.30 7.34
C VAL A 84 6.24 -1.51 7.19
N GLY A 85 5.43 -0.69 7.84
CA GLY A 85 3.97 -0.76 7.73
C GLY A 85 3.45 -0.48 6.32
N SER A 86 4.14 0.37 5.55
CA SER A 86 3.79 0.67 4.16
C SER A 86 4.07 -0.51 3.21
N LEU A 87 5.05 -1.37 3.52
CA LEU A 87 5.30 -2.59 2.73
C LEU A 87 4.12 -3.58 2.83
N MET A 88 3.34 -3.51 3.91
CA MET A 88 2.19 -4.38 4.11
C MET A 88 0.93 -3.96 3.32
N VAL A 89 1.02 -2.95 2.45
CA VAL A 89 -0.06 -2.55 1.53
C VAL A 89 -0.51 -3.70 0.61
N MET A 90 0.38 -4.66 0.33
CA MET A 90 0.07 -5.83 -0.51
C MET A 90 -0.96 -6.79 0.10
N THR A 91 -1.37 -6.57 1.36
CA THR A 91 -2.42 -7.37 2.00
C THR A 91 -3.82 -7.00 1.47
N PRO A 92 -4.73 -7.97 1.33
CA PRO A 92 -6.10 -7.68 0.88
C PRO A 92 -6.78 -6.68 1.83
N GLY A 93 -7.35 -5.62 1.25
CA GLY A 93 -7.98 -4.54 2.01
C GLY A 93 -7.00 -3.63 2.79
N LYS A 94 -5.69 -3.73 2.54
CA LYS A 94 -4.62 -3.00 3.28
C LYS A 94 -4.67 -3.22 4.79
N VAL A 95 -5.24 -4.34 5.25
CA VAL A 95 -5.38 -4.67 6.68
C VAL A 95 -4.02 -4.77 7.37
N GLY A 96 -2.97 -5.13 6.63
CA GLY A 96 -1.58 -5.16 7.10
C GLY A 96 -1.06 -3.80 7.57
N GLU A 97 -1.68 -2.68 7.19
CA GLU A 97 -1.33 -1.37 7.76
C GLU A 97 -1.58 -1.30 9.28
N LEU A 98 -2.50 -2.11 9.83
CA LEU A 98 -2.73 -2.23 11.28
C LEU A 98 -1.50 -2.71 12.04
N LEU A 99 -0.54 -3.34 11.35
CA LEU A 99 0.73 -3.72 11.96
C LEU A 99 1.51 -2.48 12.46
N LYS A 100 1.30 -1.29 11.85
CA LYS A 100 1.87 -0.02 12.36
C LYS A 100 1.47 0.22 13.81
N ALA A 101 0.19 0.05 14.14
CA ALA A 101 -0.33 0.24 15.49
C ALA A 101 0.23 -0.79 16.48
N TYR A 102 0.43 -2.03 16.04
CA TYR A 102 1.11 -3.06 16.82
C TYR A 102 2.60 -2.74 17.05
N MET A 103 3.31 -2.27 16.02
CA MET A 103 4.72 -1.87 16.13
C MET A 103 4.89 -0.66 17.06
N VAL A 104 3.98 0.32 17.01
CA VAL A 104 3.98 1.45 17.96
C VAL A 104 3.79 0.93 19.38
N LYS A 105 2.82 0.03 19.62
CA LYS A 105 2.65 -0.62 20.93
C LYS A 105 3.94 -1.27 21.44
N ASN A 106 4.69 -1.95 20.56
CA ASN A 106 5.94 -2.60 20.95
C ASN A 106 7.06 -1.60 21.31
N VAL A 107 7.09 -0.42 20.70
CA VAL A 107 8.11 0.61 20.94
C VAL A 107 7.76 1.52 22.12
N THR A 108 6.49 1.93 22.24
CA THR A 108 6.04 2.96 23.20
C THR A 108 5.20 2.40 24.34
N GLY A 109 4.79 1.13 24.28
CA GLY A 109 3.85 0.53 25.22
C GLY A 109 2.40 0.99 25.05
N THR A 110 2.11 1.91 24.11
CA THR A 110 0.76 2.47 23.95
C THR A 110 -0.21 1.41 23.44
N PRO A 111 -1.41 1.26 24.05
CA PRO A 111 -2.40 0.31 23.58
C PRO A 111 -2.76 0.52 22.11
N MET A 112 -2.90 -0.58 21.36
CA MET A 112 -3.27 -0.56 19.95
C MET A 112 -4.63 0.12 19.72
N SER A 113 -5.54 0.09 20.71
CA SER A 113 -6.84 0.77 20.66
C SER A 113 -6.73 2.29 20.51
N VAL A 114 -5.63 2.89 20.94
CA VAL A 114 -5.36 4.34 20.80
C VAL A 114 -4.83 4.66 19.40
N THR A 115 -3.96 3.79 18.86
CA THR A 115 -3.26 4.03 17.59
C THR A 115 -3.96 3.46 16.36
N ALA A 116 -4.80 2.43 16.49
CA ALA A 116 -5.52 1.82 15.37
C ALA A 116 -6.55 2.74 14.71
N PRO A 117 -7.32 3.57 15.45
CA PRO A 117 -8.25 4.53 14.85
C PRO A 117 -7.57 5.49 13.88
N ILE A 118 -6.34 5.89 14.16
CA ILE A 118 -5.51 6.76 13.29
C ILE A 118 -5.44 6.17 11.88
N ILE A 119 -5.17 4.88 11.76
CA ILE A 119 -5.02 4.19 10.47
C ILE A 119 -6.36 4.17 9.72
N VAL A 120 -7.47 3.94 10.43
CA VAL A 120 -8.81 3.99 9.83
C VAL A 120 -9.13 5.41 9.34
N THR A 121 -8.81 6.43 10.14
CA THR A 121 -8.96 7.84 9.76
C THR A 121 -8.12 8.18 8.53
N GLU A 122 -6.89 7.64 8.39
CA GLU A 122 -6.07 7.83 7.17
C GLU A 122 -6.86 7.36 5.94
N ARG A 123 -7.48 6.18 6.02
CA ARG A 123 -8.21 5.59 4.89
C ARG A 123 -9.49 6.35 4.58
N ILE A 124 -10.23 6.79 5.60
CA ILE A 124 -11.45 7.59 5.40
C ILE A 124 -11.11 8.92 4.74
N ILE A 125 -10.10 9.63 5.23
CA ILE A 125 -9.68 10.92 4.66
C ILE A 125 -9.15 10.74 3.23
N ASP A 126 -8.31 9.74 2.99
CA ASP A 126 -7.84 9.44 1.64
C ASP A 126 -9.04 9.10 0.71
N GLY A 127 -10.04 8.37 1.20
CA GLY A 127 -11.28 8.06 0.47
C GLY A 127 -12.11 9.30 0.13
N ILE A 128 -12.35 10.17 1.12
CA ILE A 128 -13.06 11.44 0.93
C ILE A 128 -12.31 12.33 -0.07
N ALA A 129 -10.98 12.44 0.06
CA ALA A 129 -10.16 13.21 -0.86
C ALA A 129 -10.28 12.67 -2.30
N MET A 130 -10.26 11.35 -2.48
CA MET A 130 -10.48 10.74 -3.80
C MET A 130 -11.87 11.05 -4.36
N LEU A 131 -12.92 11.00 -3.54
CA LEU A 131 -14.28 11.35 -3.98
C LEU A 131 -14.40 12.81 -4.39
N ILE A 132 -13.78 13.72 -3.63
CA ILE A 132 -13.76 15.16 -3.96
C ILE A 132 -13.01 15.38 -5.28
N LEU A 133 -11.83 14.78 -5.44
CA LEU A 133 -11.05 14.89 -6.67
C LEU A 133 -11.80 14.34 -7.88
N ALA A 134 -12.44 13.17 -7.74
CA ALA A 134 -13.30 12.59 -8.78
C ALA A 134 -14.51 13.49 -9.10
N SER A 135 -15.06 14.19 -8.10
CA SER A 135 -16.19 15.10 -8.33
C SER A 135 -15.79 16.38 -9.07
N ILE A 136 -14.54 16.83 -8.93
CA ILE A 136 -14.04 18.08 -9.53
C ILE A 136 -13.44 17.85 -10.94
N GLY A 137 -13.30 16.59 -11.38
CA GLY A 137 -12.89 16.24 -12.74
C GLY A 137 -11.55 15.53 -12.83
N LEU A 138 -11.24 14.68 -11.85
CA LEU A 138 -10.61 13.40 -12.18
C LEU A 138 -11.67 12.43 -12.74
#